data_AF-A0A5N6MA01-F1
#
_entry.id   AF-A0A5N6MA01-F1
#
_cell.length_a   1.000
_cell.length_b   1.000
_cell.length_c   1.000
_cell.angle_alpha   90.00
_cell.angle_beta   90.00
_cell.angle_gamma   90.00
#
_symmetry.space_group_name_H-M   'P 1'
#
loop_
_entity.id
_entity.type
_entity.pdbx_description
1 polymer ?
#
loop_
_entity_poly.entity_id
_entity_poly.type
_entity_poly.pdbx_seq_one_letter_code
_entity_poly.pdbx_strand_id
1 'polypeptide(L)'
;MAQILPTPLSFNVRRCPPELIVPAKATPLELKPLSDIDDQESLRFNISAIHIYQGNPKMRNKNPASVIKEALAKALVFYYPLAGRLKEGSARKLMVDCSGQGVLFIEAEADITLERFGVPPFPCRDELLYDVPGSSGILDSPLILFQVTRLACGGFILGVRFNHTMFDAFGYVQFMTSLCEMANGSSTPSIKPVWQRELLCARDPPRVTCTHHEYDEVADTNAIIIPIDEMENRSFFFGQTQISAIRRYVPSHLKHCTTFEVLTACLWRCRTIALQPNPEDEMRMMTIVNARLKFKPRIPVGYYGNVFGYPAAVSKAQDICNKPLGHALELVMKAKSEVNEEYMKSVTDLMVIKGRPAFTNVGSYIVSDVTRAGLLELDFGWGNAVYAGPDSPIAGFYTRYINRKGESGIIVPIWLPSAAMKRFVKELDNMLAQDNNDPVIIQEHTTHHLHLHHHHCPPTITVQHHCLPPPPPMSDTTTTTVRHYRPPPPSATPTTTTISHSHHPPPAPAPPPSSIQH
;
A
#
# COMPACT_ATOMS: atom_id res chain seq x y z
N MET A 1 24.02 -5.42 5.49
CA MET A 1 22.86 -5.02 6.32
C MET A 1 22.52 -6.12 7.30
N ALA A 2 21.77 -5.81 8.37
CA ALA A 2 21.04 -6.83 9.11
C ALA A 2 19.83 -7.29 8.26
N GLN A 3 20.03 -8.28 7.40
CA GLN A 3 18.94 -8.87 6.61
C GLN A 3 17.96 -9.56 7.57
N ILE A 4 16.76 -9.02 7.72
CA ILE A 4 15.70 -9.66 8.51
C ILE A 4 15.02 -10.68 7.60
N LEU A 5 15.65 -11.84 7.45
CA LEU A 5 15.06 -12.99 6.78
C LEU A 5 13.74 -13.36 7.51
N PRO A 6 12.65 -13.65 6.78
CA PRO A 6 11.44 -14.18 7.40
C PRO A 6 11.78 -15.46 8.17
N THR A 7 11.51 -15.47 9.47
CA THR A 7 11.54 -16.72 10.24
C THR A 7 10.50 -17.67 9.63
N PRO A 8 10.84 -18.93 9.30
CA PRO A 8 9.86 -19.88 8.77
C PRO A 8 8.79 -20.14 9.82
N LEU A 9 7.63 -19.53 9.60
CA LEU A 9 6.54 -19.46 10.55
C LEU A 9 5.27 -19.94 9.87
N SER A 10 4.84 -21.14 10.24
CA SER A 10 3.53 -21.69 9.90
C SER A 10 2.68 -21.74 11.16
N PHE A 11 1.42 -21.33 11.04
CA PHE A 11 0.40 -21.42 12.07
C PHE A 11 -0.96 -21.57 11.37
N ASN A 12 -1.90 -22.27 12.02
CA ASN A 12 -3.26 -22.41 11.52
C ASN A 12 -4.20 -21.51 12.32
N VAL A 13 -5.11 -20.82 11.63
CA VAL A 13 -6.11 -19.94 12.24
C VAL A 13 -7.48 -20.59 12.19
N ARG A 14 -8.05 -20.87 13.37
CA ARG A 14 -9.45 -21.28 13.51
C ARG A 14 -10.31 -20.03 13.33
N ARG A 15 -11.16 -20.05 12.29
CA ARG A 15 -12.02 -18.92 11.88
C ARG A 15 -13.48 -19.26 12.14
N CYS A 16 -14.24 -18.30 12.67
CA CYS A 16 -15.70 -18.35 12.64
C CYS A 16 -16.21 -18.09 11.20
N PRO A 17 -17.46 -18.47 10.87
CA PRO A 17 -18.09 -18.08 9.61
C PRO A 17 -18.07 -16.55 9.43
N PRO A 18 -17.82 -16.02 8.21
CA PRO A 18 -17.92 -14.58 7.96
C PRO A 18 -19.35 -14.07 8.16
N GLU A 19 -19.49 -12.89 8.79
CA GLU A 19 -20.76 -12.22 9.04
C GLU A 19 -20.77 -10.79 8.46
N LEU A 20 -21.96 -10.19 8.30
CA LEU A 20 -22.12 -8.80 7.85
C LEU A 20 -22.45 -7.89 9.03
N ILE A 21 -21.59 -6.90 9.29
CA ILE A 21 -21.79 -5.89 10.33
C ILE A 21 -22.41 -4.65 9.70
N VAL A 22 -23.69 -4.43 10.01
CA VAL A 22 -24.52 -3.31 9.55
C VAL A 22 -24.39 -2.09 10.46
N PRO A 23 -24.79 -0.87 10.01
CA PRO A 23 -24.87 0.29 10.88
C PRO A 23 -25.81 0.07 12.08
N ALA A 24 -25.41 0.52 13.28
CA ALA A 24 -26.17 0.34 14.53
C ALA A 24 -27.47 1.17 14.63
N LYS A 25 -27.78 1.96 13.59
CA LYS A 25 -28.98 2.80 13.43
C LYS A 25 -29.29 2.88 11.93
N ALA A 26 -30.55 3.17 11.59
CA ALA A 26 -30.91 3.45 10.19
C ALA A 26 -30.09 4.63 9.63
N THR A 27 -29.64 4.51 8.38
CA THR A 27 -28.82 5.47 7.65
C THR A 27 -29.52 5.92 6.37
N PRO A 28 -29.12 7.05 5.75
CA PRO A 28 -29.68 7.48 4.47
C PRO A 28 -29.53 6.40 3.37
N LEU A 29 -30.63 6.09 2.69
CA LEU A 29 -30.65 5.24 1.50
C LEU A 29 -30.55 6.14 0.27
N GLU A 30 -29.38 6.20 -0.34
CA GLU A 30 -29.08 7.10 -1.45
C GLU A 30 -27.91 6.59 -2.31
N LEU A 31 -27.80 7.10 -3.53
CA LEU A 31 -26.74 6.79 -4.48
C LEU A 31 -25.74 7.95 -4.53
N LYS A 32 -24.50 7.73 -4.08
CA LYS A 32 -23.47 8.78 -4.00
C LYS A 32 -22.36 8.61 -5.04
N PRO A 33 -22.14 9.56 -5.96
CA PRO A 33 -21.05 9.47 -6.92
C PRO A 33 -19.68 9.65 -6.26
N LEU A 34 -18.69 8.89 -6.75
CA LEU A 34 -17.28 9.07 -6.43
C LEU A 34 -16.69 10.28 -7.18
N SER A 35 -15.55 10.81 -6.73
CA SER A 35 -14.82 11.85 -7.47
C SER A 35 -14.15 11.26 -8.71
N ASP A 36 -13.66 12.09 -9.65
CA ASP A 36 -12.90 11.56 -10.80
C ASP A 36 -11.48 11.12 -10.39
N ILE A 37 -10.97 11.62 -9.25
CA ILE A 37 -9.74 11.14 -8.59
C ILE A 37 -9.96 9.79 -7.88
N ASP A 38 -11.16 9.48 -7.38
CA ASP A 38 -11.47 8.17 -6.79
C ASP A 38 -11.79 7.09 -7.85
N ASP A 39 -12.36 7.50 -8.98
CA ASP A 39 -12.91 6.62 -10.01
C ASP A 39 -11.85 6.01 -10.96
N GLN A 40 -10.60 6.47 -10.85
CA GLN A 40 -9.43 6.04 -11.63
C GLN A 40 -9.34 4.51 -11.74
N GLU A 41 -9.09 3.98 -12.93
CA GLU A 41 -8.95 2.53 -13.14
C GLU A 41 -7.80 1.94 -12.29
N SER A 42 -6.74 2.72 -12.10
CA SER A 42 -5.61 2.43 -11.22
C SER A 42 -5.97 2.25 -9.74
N LEU A 43 -7.13 2.72 -9.28
CA LEU A 43 -7.62 2.60 -7.90
C LEU A 43 -8.75 1.58 -7.74
N ARG A 44 -9.21 0.95 -8.83
CA ARG A 44 -10.28 -0.08 -8.82
C ARG A 44 -9.74 -1.44 -8.35
N PHE A 45 -9.15 -1.47 -7.16
CA PHE A 45 -8.60 -2.67 -6.52
C PHE A 45 -8.86 -2.71 -5.01
N ASN A 46 -8.72 -3.89 -4.42
CA ASN A 46 -8.75 -4.08 -2.97
C ASN A 46 -7.32 -4.04 -2.41
N ILE A 47 -7.05 -3.16 -1.44
CA ILE A 47 -5.80 -3.09 -0.68
C ILE A 47 -5.98 -3.74 0.70
N SER A 48 -4.93 -4.35 1.23
CA SER A 48 -4.90 -4.93 2.57
C SER A 48 -4.01 -4.12 3.52
N ALA A 49 -4.35 -4.11 4.80
CA ALA A 49 -3.54 -3.56 5.89
C ALA A 49 -3.56 -4.52 7.08
N ILE A 50 -2.40 -4.72 7.71
CA ILE A 50 -2.21 -5.61 8.86
C ILE A 50 -1.79 -4.77 10.06
N HIS A 51 -2.50 -4.92 11.18
CA HIS A 51 -2.16 -4.33 12.48
C HIS A 51 -1.96 -5.44 13.51
N ILE A 52 -1.02 -5.24 14.43
CA ILE A 52 -0.59 -6.26 15.40
C ILE A 52 -0.50 -5.60 16.78
N TYR A 53 -1.23 -6.14 17.76
CA TYR A 53 -1.38 -5.58 19.10
C TYR A 53 -0.90 -6.54 20.19
N GLN A 54 -0.14 -6.01 21.17
CA GLN A 54 0.25 -6.76 22.37
C GLN A 54 -0.94 -7.03 23.30
N GLY A 55 -0.84 -8.07 24.12
CA GLY A 55 -1.83 -8.37 25.15
C GLY A 55 -1.75 -7.36 26.29
N ASN A 56 -2.82 -6.58 26.51
CA ASN A 56 -2.90 -5.64 27.62
C ASN A 56 -3.53 -6.32 28.86
N PRO A 57 -2.84 -6.42 30.01
CA PRO A 57 -3.39 -7.01 31.23
C PRO A 57 -4.71 -6.38 31.72
N LYS A 58 -4.96 -5.10 31.41
CA LYS A 58 -6.24 -4.42 31.72
C LYS A 58 -7.40 -4.96 30.89
N MET A 59 -7.12 -5.45 29.67
CA MET A 59 -8.10 -5.98 28.73
C MET A 59 -8.20 -7.50 28.72
N ARG A 60 -7.52 -8.20 29.66
CA ARG A 60 -7.48 -9.68 29.72
C ARG A 60 -8.85 -10.40 29.70
N ASN A 61 -9.90 -9.72 30.15
CA ASN A 61 -11.29 -10.23 30.20
C ASN A 61 -12.16 -9.72 29.03
N LYS A 62 -11.58 -9.05 28.02
CA LYS A 62 -12.28 -8.51 26.86
C LYS A 62 -11.89 -9.28 25.60
N ASN A 63 -12.88 -9.62 24.79
CA ASN A 63 -12.64 -10.16 23.46
C ASN A 63 -12.44 -8.98 22.47
N PRO A 64 -11.27 -8.84 21.82
CA PRO A 64 -11.03 -7.75 20.88
C PRO A 64 -11.96 -7.84 19.66
N ALA A 65 -12.36 -9.04 19.24
CA ALA A 65 -13.29 -9.20 18.12
C ALA A 65 -14.66 -8.62 18.47
N SER A 66 -15.21 -8.91 19.65
CA SER A 66 -16.48 -8.33 20.12
C SER A 66 -16.40 -6.80 20.25
N VAL A 67 -15.31 -6.27 20.83
CA VAL A 67 -15.11 -4.82 21.00
C VAL A 67 -15.05 -4.11 19.65
N ILE A 68 -14.28 -4.63 18.68
CA ILE A 68 -14.16 -4.03 17.34
C ILE A 68 -15.49 -4.16 16.58
N LYS A 69 -16.20 -5.28 16.70
CA LYS A 69 -17.51 -5.54 16.07
C LYS A 69 -18.59 -4.55 16.55
N GLU A 70 -18.67 -4.31 17.86
CA GLU A 70 -19.56 -3.28 18.44
C GLU A 70 -19.17 -1.86 18.01
N ALA A 71 -17.87 -1.56 18.00
CA ALA A 71 -17.37 -0.25 17.57
C ALA A 71 -17.69 0.01 16.08
N LEU A 72 -17.58 -1.03 15.25
CA LEU A 72 -17.79 -0.98 13.80
C LEU A 72 -19.24 -0.65 13.45
N ALA A 73 -20.20 -1.32 14.08
CA ALA A 73 -21.61 -0.99 13.91
C ALA A 73 -21.91 0.48 14.28
N LYS A 74 -21.29 1.04 15.32
CA LYS A 74 -21.43 2.45 15.71
C LYS A 74 -20.77 3.39 14.70
N ALA A 75 -19.54 3.11 14.27
CA ALA A 75 -18.79 3.91 13.32
C ALA A 75 -19.47 3.99 11.94
N LEU A 76 -20.07 2.88 11.48
CA LEU A 76 -20.82 2.79 10.22
C LEU A 76 -22.10 3.63 10.19
N VAL A 77 -22.59 4.16 11.32
CA VAL A 77 -23.68 5.16 11.29
C VAL A 77 -23.18 6.50 10.71
N PHE A 78 -21.91 6.85 10.97
CA PHE A 78 -21.28 8.07 10.46
C PHE A 78 -20.66 7.83 9.07
N TYR A 79 -20.00 6.68 8.90
CA TYR A 79 -19.36 6.27 7.64
C TYR A 79 -20.26 5.34 6.80
N TYR A 80 -21.57 5.61 6.76
CA TYR A 80 -22.57 4.72 6.15
C TYR A 80 -22.34 4.34 4.68
N PRO A 81 -21.67 5.14 3.80
CA PRO A 81 -21.32 4.66 2.46
C PRO A 81 -20.41 3.42 2.48
N LEU A 82 -19.60 3.21 3.53
CA LEU A 82 -18.76 2.03 3.67
C LEU A 82 -19.57 0.74 3.90
N ALA A 83 -20.81 0.86 4.41
CA ALA A 83 -21.77 -0.25 4.52
C ALA A 83 -22.58 -0.48 3.23
N GLY A 84 -22.37 0.33 2.19
CA GLY A 84 -23.02 0.22 0.89
C GLY A 84 -22.33 -0.78 -0.06
N ARG A 85 -22.64 -0.65 -1.36
CA ARG A 85 -22.00 -1.38 -2.46
C ARG A 85 -21.65 -0.40 -3.58
N LEU A 86 -20.55 -0.64 -4.30
CA LEU A 86 -20.27 0.13 -5.52
C LEU A 86 -21.13 -0.39 -6.68
N LYS A 87 -21.66 0.54 -7.44
CA LYS A 87 -22.42 0.38 -8.69
C LYS A 87 -21.70 1.13 -9.79
N GLU A 88 -21.79 0.63 -11.02
CA GLU A 88 -21.28 1.32 -12.21
C GLU A 88 -22.44 2.04 -12.93
N GLY A 89 -22.26 3.32 -13.24
CA GLY A 89 -23.22 4.16 -13.96
C GLY A 89 -22.86 4.39 -15.43
N SER A 90 -23.43 5.45 -16.00
CA SER A 90 -23.07 5.91 -17.34
C SER A 90 -21.57 6.19 -17.46
N ALA A 91 -21.01 5.93 -18.65
CA ALA A 91 -19.58 6.08 -18.95
C ALA A 91 -18.65 5.43 -17.90
N ARG A 92 -19.06 4.27 -17.35
CA ARG A 92 -18.36 3.52 -16.29
C ARG A 92 -18.14 4.26 -14.96
N LYS A 93 -18.83 5.36 -14.69
CA LYS A 93 -18.64 6.16 -13.47
C LYS A 93 -19.08 5.39 -12.22
N LEU A 94 -18.19 5.22 -11.23
CA LEU A 94 -18.53 4.54 -9.98
C LEU A 94 -19.34 5.42 -9.02
N MET A 95 -20.31 4.78 -8.36
CA MET A 95 -21.19 5.37 -7.35
C MET A 95 -21.43 4.37 -6.22
N VAL A 96 -21.61 4.85 -4.99
CA VAL A 96 -21.95 4.01 -3.84
C VAL A 96 -23.46 4.00 -3.63
N ASP A 97 -24.08 2.83 -3.83
CA ASP A 97 -25.41 2.52 -3.32
C ASP A 97 -25.32 2.35 -1.80
N CYS A 98 -25.82 3.33 -1.05
CA CYS A 98 -25.75 3.38 0.42
C CYS A 98 -26.82 2.47 1.08
N SER A 99 -27.00 1.26 0.55
CA SER A 99 -28.05 0.30 0.95
C SER A 99 -27.89 -0.32 2.35
N GLY A 100 -26.88 0.07 3.14
CA GLY A 100 -26.72 -0.30 4.54
C GLY A 100 -26.42 -1.79 4.80
N GLN A 101 -26.14 -2.58 3.75
CA GLN A 101 -25.90 -4.03 3.80
C GLN A 101 -24.71 -4.46 4.67
N GLY A 102 -23.88 -3.52 5.12
CA GLY A 102 -22.79 -3.77 6.06
C GLY A 102 -21.49 -4.24 5.41
N VAL A 103 -20.46 -4.35 6.25
CA VAL A 103 -19.11 -4.81 5.89
C VAL A 103 -18.87 -6.22 6.40
N LEU A 104 -17.95 -6.98 5.78
CA LEU A 104 -17.64 -8.33 6.26
C LEU A 104 -16.78 -8.30 7.53
N PHE A 105 -17.03 -9.25 8.41
CA PHE A 105 -16.27 -9.46 9.64
C PHE A 105 -16.02 -10.96 9.86
N ILE A 106 -14.80 -11.29 10.29
CA ILE A 106 -14.37 -12.63 10.69
C ILE A 106 -13.77 -12.55 12.08
N GLU A 107 -14.33 -13.31 13.01
CA GLU A 107 -13.70 -13.61 14.30
C GLU A 107 -12.82 -14.85 14.18
N ALA A 108 -11.62 -14.81 14.74
CA ALA A 108 -10.63 -15.87 14.56
C ALA A 108 -9.68 -16.01 15.77
N GLU A 109 -8.98 -17.14 15.85
CA GLU A 109 -7.98 -17.42 16.88
C GLU A 109 -6.85 -18.33 16.38
N ALA A 110 -5.66 -18.16 16.94
CA ALA A 110 -4.44 -18.85 16.52
C ALA A 110 -3.56 -19.20 17.72
N ASP A 111 -3.06 -20.45 17.76
CA ASP A 111 -2.13 -20.92 18.80
C ASP A 111 -0.69 -20.50 18.49
N ILE A 112 -0.46 -19.20 18.58
CA ILE A 112 0.81 -18.54 18.25
C ILE A 112 1.01 -17.29 19.14
N THR A 113 2.27 -16.98 19.47
CA THR A 113 2.67 -15.79 20.22
C THR A 113 3.30 -14.72 19.32
N LEU A 114 3.15 -13.45 19.70
CA LEU A 114 3.66 -12.29 18.96
C LEU A 114 5.17 -12.32 18.71
N GLU A 115 5.93 -12.92 19.62
CA GLU A 115 7.40 -13.03 19.58
C GLU A 115 7.91 -13.80 18.35
N ARG A 116 7.05 -14.64 17.75
CA ARG A 116 7.37 -15.39 16.53
C ARG A 116 7.24 -14.54 15.26
N PHE A 117 6.48 -13.44 15.29
CA PHE A 117 6.36 -12.54 14.14
C PHE A 117 7.64 -11.73 13.94
N GLY A 118 8.06 -11.65 12.67
CA GLY A 118 9.24 -10.90 12.23
C GLY A 118 8.86 -9.52 11.72
N VAL A 119 9.35 -9.20 10.52
CA VAL A 119 8.92 -8.05 9.72
C VAL A 119 8.10 -8.52 8.52
N PRO A 120 7.37 -7.62 7.82
CA PRO A 120 6.81 -7.93 6.50
C PRO A 120 7.89 -8.35 5.49
N PRO A 121 7.58 -9.12 4.42
CA PRO A 121 6.35 -9.88 4.26
C PRO A 121 6.21 -10.92 5.36
N PHE A 122 5.03 -10.95 5.98
CA PHE A 122 4.72 -12.01 6.93
C PHE A 122 4.41 -13.29 6.14
N PRO A 123 4.95 -14.45 6.54
CA PRO A 123 4.49 -15.74 6.00
C PRO A 123 3.05 -16.01 6.44
N CYS A 124 2.39 -16.95 5.75
CA CYS A 124 0.97 -17.30 5.97
C CYS A 124 0.03 -16.08 5.83
N ARG A 125 0.16 -15.34 4.71
CA ARG A 125 -0.68 -14.17 4.38
C ARG A 125 -2.17 -14.44 4.55
N ASP A 126 -2.64 -15.56 4.01
CA ASP A 126 -4.06 -15.95 4.01
C ASP A 126 -4.59 -16.27 5.42
N GLU A 127 -3.68 -16.57 6.36
CA GLU A 127 -3.98 -16.75 7.79
C GLU A 127 -4.12 -15.40 8.52
N LEU A 128 -3.35 -14.38 8.12
CA LEU A 128 -3.53 -13.02 8.64
C LEU A 128 -4.85 -12.38 8.19
N LEU A 129 -5.25 -12.65 6.94
CA LEU A 129 -6.43 -12.08 6.31
C LEU A 129 -6.95 -13.01 5.21
N TYR A 130 -7.99 -13.76 5.51
CA TYR A 130 -8.63 -14.71 4.61
C TYR A 130 -9.52 -14.00 3.59
N ASP A 131 -9.21 -14.12 2.29
CA ASP A 131 -10.08 -13.57 1.24
C ASP A 131 -11.33 -14.45 1.07
N VAL A 132 -12.47 -13.95 1.58
CA VAL A 132 -13.75 -14.68 1.50
C VAL A 132 -14.15 -14.83 0.02
N PRO A 133 -14.35 -16.06 -0.50
CA PRO A 133 -14.60 -16.29 -1.92
C PRO A 133 -15.76 -15.45 -2.46
N GLY A 134 -15.54 -14.79 -3.60
CA GLY A 134 -16.52 -13.91 -4.25
C GLY A 134 -16.72 -12.54 -3.60
N SER A 135 -16.05 -12.23 -2.49
CA SER A 135 -16.18 -10.92 -1.81
C SER A 135 -15.21 -9.84 -2.29
N SER A 136 -14.19 -10.20 -3.08
CA SER A 136 -13.07 -9.34 -3.49
C SER A 136 -13.30 -8.56 -4.80
N GLY A 137 -14.53 -8.57 -5.32
CA GLY A 137 -14.92 -7.76 -6.48
C GLY A 137 -14.93 -6.25 -6.18
N ILE A 138 -15.09 -5.46 -7.24
CA ILE A 138 -15.24 -4.00 -7.16
C ILE A 138 -16.71 -3.61 -7.07
N LEU A 139 -17.53 -4.11 -7.99
CA LEU A 139 -18.98 -3.91 -7.99
C LEU A 139 -19.69 -4.92 -7.09
N ASP A 140 -20.82 -4.53 -6.53
CA ASP A 140 -21.76 -5.36 -5.75
C ASP A 140 -21.16 -6.12 -4.55
N SER A 141 -19.90 -5.83 -4.21
CA SER A 141 -19.09 -6.52 -3.22
C SER A 141 -18.95 -5.71 -1.93
N PRO A 142 -18.76 -6.34 -0.75
CA PRO A 142 -18.50 -5.63 0.50
C PRO A 142 -17.22 -4.80 0.44
N LEU A 143 -17.37 -3.49 0.66
CA LEU A 143 -16.31 -2.49 0.47
C LEU A 143 -15.16 -2.64 1.47
N ILE A 144 -15.41 -3.29 2.60
CA ILE A 144 -14.43 -3.62 3.64
C ILE A 144 -14.68 -5.04 4.15
N LEU A 145 -13.59 -5.73 4.48
CA LEU A 145 -13.54 -7.00 5.21
C LEU A 145 -12.56 -6.84 6.39
N PHE A 146 -13.00 -7.18 7.60
CA PHE A 146 -12.18 -7.26 8.80
C PHE A 146 -11.96 -8.72 9.22
N GLN A 147 -10.75 -9.07 9.64
CA GLN A 147 -10.45 -10.30 10.38
C GLN A 147 -9.76 -9.95 11.70
N VAL A 148 -10.32 -10.39 12.83
CA VAL A 148 -9.71 -10.24 14.16
C VAL A 148 -9.24 -11.59 14.66
N THR A 149 -7.92 -11.83 14.59
CA THR A 149 -7.29 -13.08 15.02
C THR A 149 -6.69 -12.94 16.41
N ARG A 150 -7.31 -13.55 17.41
CA ARG A 150 -6.80 -13.62 18.79
C ARG A 150 -5.60 -14.55 18.89
N LEU A 151 -4.61 -14.17 19.70
CA LEU A 151 -3.35 -14.89 19.86
C LEU A 151 -3.21 -15.51 21.26
N ALA A 152 -2.44 -16.59 21.37
CA ALA A 152 -2.20 -17.32 22.63
C ALA A 152 -1.61 -16.43 23.75
N CYS A 153 -0.83 -15.40 23.39
CA CYS A 153 -0.28 -14.43 24.34
C CYS A 153 -1.25 -13.27 24.71
N GLY A 154 -2.56 -13.39 24.44
CA GLY A 154 -3.58 -12.39 24.77
C GLY A 154 -3.57 -11.12 23.90
N GLY A 155 -2.67 -11.04 22.93
CA GLY A 155 -2.69 -10.04 21.86
C GLY A 155 -3.61 -10.43 20.72
N PHE A 156 -3.66 -9.62 19.67
CA PHE A 156 -4.43 -9.91 18.46
C PHE A 156 -3.81 -9.32 17.19
N ILE A 157 -4.19 -9.89 16.05
CA ILE A 157 -3.93 -9.37 14.72
C ILE A 157 -5.26 -8.84 14.17
N LEU A 158 -5.22 -7.67 13.55
CA LEU A 158 -6.33 -7.06 12.83
C LEU A 158 -5.95 -6.92 11.36
N GLY A 159 -6.41 -7.87 10.54
CA GLY A 159 -6.35 -7.77 9.09
C GLY A 159 -7.54 -6.98 8.56
N VAL A 160 -7.30 -6.04 7.67
CA VAL A 160 -8.37 -5.25 7.01
C VAL A 160 -8.12 -5.22 5.51
N ARG A 161 -9.08 -5.69 4.72
CA ARG A 161 -9.13 -5.50 3.25
C ARG A 161 -10.13 -4.38 2.95
N PHE A 162 -9.80 -3.44 2.08
CA PHE A 162 -10.74 -2.40 1.65
C PHE A 162 -10.57 -2.00 0.19
N ASN A 163 -11.65 -1.55 -0.45
CA ASN A 163 -11.64 -1.04 -1.82
C ASN A 163 -11.02 0.37 -1.86
N HIS A 164 -9.96 0.56 -2.64
CA HIS A 164 -9.15 1.78 -2.62
C HIS A 164 -9.88 3.02 -3.21
N THR A 165 -10.93 2.84 -4.02
CA THR A 165 -11.75 3.98 -4.51
C THR A 165 -12.51 4.68 -3.36
N MET A 166 -12.66 4.03 -2.20
CA MET A 166 -13.37 4.59 -1.06
C MET A 166 -12.54 5.58 -0.24
N PHE A 167 -11.24 5.33 -0.06
CA PHE A 167 -10.34 6.21 0.67
C PHE A 167 -8.86 5.90 0.43
N ASP A 168 -8.02 6.94 0.62
CA ASP A 168 -6.57 6.78 0.72
C ASP A 168 -6.11 6.50 2.16
N ALA A 169 -4.80 6.41 2.39
CA ALA A 169 -4.23 6.12 3.71
C ALA A 169 -4.63 7.12 4.81
N PHE A 170 -4.92 8.39 4.48
CA PHE A 170 -5.40 9.37 5.46
C PHE A 170 -6.87 9.12 5.80
N GLY A 171 -7.72 8.86 4.79
CA GLY A 171 -9.11 8.49 5.00
C GLY A 171 -9.29 7.18 5.76
N TYR A 172 -8.42 6.19 5.48
CA TYR A 172 -8.33 4.94 6.24
C TYR A 172 -8.06 5.21 7.73
N VAL A 173 -7.01 5.98 8.05
CA VAL A 173 -6.69 6.30 9.45
C VAL A 173 -7.80 7.12 10.10
N GLN A 174 -8.43 8.07 9.40
CA GLN A 174 -9.57 8.82 9.94
C GLN A 174 -10.74 7.90 10.34
N PHE A 175 -11.07 6.92 9.51
CA PHE A 175 -12.09 5.89 9.80
C PHE A 175 -11.65 4.97 10.95
N MET A 176 -10.40 4.49 10.95
CA MET A 176 -9.88 3.61 12.00
C MET A 176 -9.75 4.32 13.35
N THR A 177 -9.40 5.62 13.39
CA THR A 177 -9.43 6.43 14.61
C THR A 177 -10.85 6.59 15.12
N SER A 178 -11.82 6.84 14.23
CA SER A 178 -13.24 6.89 14.59
C SER A 178 -13.72 5.55 15.17
N LEU A 179 -13.20 4.43 14.66
CA LEU A 179 -13.45 3.08 15.17
C LEU A 179 -12.82 2.86 16.55
N CYS A 180 -11.58 3.30 16.76
CA CYS A 180 -10.89 3.27 18.06
C CYS A 180 -11.64 4.10 19.12
N GLU A 181 -12.11 5.29 18.77
CA GLU A 181 -12.94 6.14 19.65
C GLU A 181 -14.22 5.41 20.08
N MET A 182 -14.93 4.75 19.15
CA MET A 182 -16.14 3.97 19.44
C MET A 182 -15.87 2.71 20.28
N ALA A 183 -14.68 2.11 20.16
CA ALA A 183 -14.21 0.99 20.98
C ALA A 183 -13.92 1.42 22.42
N ASN A 184 -13.35 2.61 22.62
CA ASN A 184 -13.10 3.23 23.92
C ASN A 184 -14.33 3.93 24.54
N GLY A 185 -15.50 3.85 23.90
CA GLY A 185 -16.79 4.28 24.47
C GLY A 185 -17.30 5.65 24.01
N SER A 186 -16.63 6.34 23.08
CA SER A 186 -17.17 7.54 22.46
C SER A 186 -18.48 7.26 21.70
N SER A 187 -19.37 8.25 21.63
CA SER A 187 -20.67 8.17 20.95
C SER A 187 -20.72 8.90 19.59
N THR A 188 -19.69 9.68 19.28
CA THR A 188 -19.47 10.43 18.03
C THR A 188 -17.98 10.41 17.70
N PRO A 189 -17.59 10.39 16.42
CA PRO A 189 -16.21 10.65 16.02
C PRO A 189 -15.78 12.06 16.42
N SER A 190 -14.49 12.25 16.73
CA SER A 190 -13.88 13.58 16.89
C SER A 190 -13.85 14.36 15.57
N ILE A 191 -13.49 13.67 14.48
CA ILE A 191 -13.54 14.17 13.10
C ILE A 191 -14.74 13.54 12.40
N LYS A 192 -15.79 14.32 12.17
CA LYS A 192 -16.97 13.86 11.41
C LYS A 192 -16.61 13.64 9.94
N PRO A 193 -16.99 12.52 9.32
CA PRO A 193 -16.73 12.27 7.91
C PRO A 193 -17.48 13.26 7.02
N VAL A 194 -16.80 13.68 5.94
CA VAL A 194 -17.32 14.55 4.89
C VAL A 194 -17.27 13.78 3.58
N TRP A 195 -18.38 13.76 2.82
CA TRP A 195 -18.42 13.12 1.50
C TRP A 195 -17.73 14.01 0.45
N GLN A 196 -18.40 15.10 0.09
CA GLN A 196 -17.99 16.19 -0.83
C GLN A 196 -17.08 15.79 -2.00
N ARG A 197 -17.34 14.65 -2.65
CA ARG A 197 -16.51 14.10 -3.73
C ARG A 197 -16.48 15.02 -4.96
N GLU A 198 -17.49 15.86 -5.12
CA GLU A 198 -17.55 16.93 -6.13
C GLU A 198 -16.36 17.90 -6.08
N LEU A 199 -15.66 18.03 -4.93
CA LEU A 199 -14.43 18.83 -4.81
C LEU A 199 -13.26 18.31 -5.67
N LEU A 200 -13.33 17.05 -6.12
CA LEU A 200 -12.32 16.39 -6.98
C LEU A 200 -12.97 15.76 -8.23
N CYS A 201 -14.09 16.32 -8.69
CA CYS A 201 -14.58 16.08 -10.05
C CYS A 201 -13.92 17.05 -11.05
N ALA A 202 -13.95 16.68 -12.33
CA ALA A 202 -13.33 17.47 -13.39
C ALA A 202 -13.97 18.86 -13.56
N ARG A 203 -13.22 19.77 -14.18
CA ARG A 203 -13.72 21.09 -14.59
C ARG A 203 -14.71 20.95 -15.74
N ASP A 204 -15.55 21.96 -15.92
CA ASP A 204 -16.43 22.09 -17.08
C ASP A 204 -16.07 23.38 -17.86
N PRO A 205 -15.56 23.27 -19.12
CA PRO A 205 -15.09 22.05 -19.77
C PRO A 205 -13.77 21.54 -19.13
N PRO A 206 -13.49 20.22 -19.21
CA PRO A 206 -12.23 19.67 -18.70
C PRO A 206 -11.07 20.09 -19.61
N ARG A 207 -9.90 20.38 -19.03
CA ARG A 207 -8.69 20.79 -19.75
C ARG A 207 -7.42 20.35 -19.02
N VAL A 208 -6.68 19.42 -19.60
CA VAL A 208 -5.32 19.08 -19.15
C VAL A 208 -4.42 20.32 -19.26
N THR A 209 -3.69 20.65 -18.20
CA THR A 209 -2.84 21.85 -18.06
C THR A 209 -1.41 21.55 -17.57
N CYS A 210 -1.11 20.30 -17.24
CA CYS A 210 0.23 19.81 -16.88
C CYS A 210 0.59 18.58 -17.74
N THR A 211 1.89 18.32 -17.89
CA THR A 211 2.38 17.03 -18.40
C THR A 211 2.24 15.97 -17.32
N HIS A 212 1.76 14.78 -17.68
CA HIS A 212 1.48 13.68 -16.75
C HIS A 212 2.20 12.41 -17.18
N HIS A 213 3.52 12.38 -16.94
CA HIS A 213 4.40 11.26 -17.32
C HIS A 213 4.04 9.91 -16.67
N GLU A 214 3.21 9.96 -15.63
CA GLU A 214 2.60 8.81 -14.99
C GLU A 214 1.51 8.12 -15.83
N TYR A 215 1.00 8.75 -16.90
CA TYR A 215 0.06 8.13 -17.87
C TYR A 215 0.59 8.20 -19.32
N ASP A 216 1.91 8.25 -19.52
CA ASP A 216 2.51 8.15 -20.86
C ASP A 216 2.16 6.80 -21.50
N GLU A 217 1.69 6.82 -22.75
CA GLU A 217 1.35 5.62 -23.55
C GLU A 217 2.63 4.95 -24.09
N VAL A 218 3.36 4.27 -23.19
CA VAL A 218 4.61 3.55 -23.50
C VAL A 218 4.32 2.13 -23.98
N ALA A 219 4.82 1.79 -25.17
CA ALA A 219 4.74 0.42 -25.71
C ALA A 219 5.72 -0.51 -24.97
N ASP A 220 5.21 -1.61 -24.41
CA ASP A 220 6.03 -2.64 -23.76
C ASP A 220 6.65 -3.58 -24.79
N THR A 221 7.71 -3.10 -25.46
CA THR A 221 8.46 -3.84 -26.48
C THR A 221 9.35 -4.96 -25.90
N ASN A 222 9.62 -4.92 -24.59
CA ASN A 222 10.54 -5.79 -23.87
C ASN A 222 9.83 -6.59 -22.77
N ALA A 223 8.57 -6.98 -23.00
CA ALA A 223 7.66 -7.63 -22.06
C ALA A 223 8.09 -9.05 -21.63
N ILE A 224 9.22 -9.16 -20.92
CA ILE A 224 9.65 -10.39 -20.26
C ILE A 224 8.69 -10.62 -19.09
N ILE A 225 7.73 -11.53 -19.27
CA ILE A 225 6.83 -11.99 -18.22
C ILE A 225 7.66 -12.83 -17.23
N ILE A 226 8.20 -12.18 -16.20
CA ILE A 226 8.94 -12.86 -15.14
C ILE A 226 7.94 -13.67 -14.30
N PRO A 227 8.15 -14.98 -14.09
CA PRO A 227 7.26 -15.81 -13.27
C PRO A 227 7.13 -15.27 -11.84
N ILE A 228 5.93 -15.37 -11.25
CA ILE A 228 5.66 -14.87 -9.90
C ILE A 228 6.46 -15.65 -8.85
N ASP A 229 6.75 -16.92 -9.12
CA ASP A 229 7.62 -17.80 -8.33
C ASP A 229 9.11 -17.44 -8.41
N GLU A 230 9.54 -16.65 -9.40
CA GLU A 230 10.90 -16.06 -9.43
C GLU A 230 11.00 -14.75 -8.62
N MET A 231 9.89 -14.14 -8.21
CA MET A 231 9.86 -12.86 -7.49
C MET A 231 10.12 -13.02 -5.99
N GLU A 232 11.16 -12.37 -5.49
CA GLU A 232 11.41 -12.21 -4.06
C GLU A 232 10.83 -10.89 -3.54
N ASN A 233 10.07 -10.94 -2.45
CA ASN A 233 9.78 -9.78 -1.61
C ASN A 233 10.68 -9.81 -0.37
N ARG A 234 11.45 -8.74 -0.15
CA ARG A 234 12.26 -8.55 1.07
C ARG A 234 12.05 -7.15 1.66
N SER A 235 11.91 -7.06 2.97
CA SER A 235 11.95 -5.77 3.68
C SER A 235 13.37 -5.38 4.09
N PHE A 236 13.66 -4.10 3.96
CA PHE A 236 14.91 -3.48 4.37
C PHE A 236 14.62 -2.44 5.46
N PHE A 237 15.40 -2.47 6.54
CA PHE A 237 15.27 -1.54 7.67
C PHE A 237 16.29 -0.42 7.60
N PHE A 238 15.81 0.82 7.65
CA PHE A 238 16.59 2.04 7.63
C PHE A 238 16.42 2.77 8.97
N GLY A 239 17.33 2.48 9.89
CA GLY A 239 17.55 3.25 11.10
C GLY A 239 18.41 4.48 10.84
N GLN A 240 18.72 5.24 11.89
CA GLN A 240 19.48 6.49 11.77
C GLN A 240 20.86 6.27 11.14
N THR A 241 21.54 5.15 11.45
CA THR A 241 22.84 4.81 10.88
C THR A 241 22.78 4.64 9.37
N GLN A 242 21.78 3.94 8.83
CA GLN A 242 21.64 3.72 7.39
C GLN A 242 21.26 5.02 6.66
N ILE A 243 20.38 5.83 7.25
CA ILE A 243 20.00 7.14 6.70
C ILE A 243 21.22 8.08 6.65
N SER A 244 22.03 8.13 7.71
CA SER A 244 23.28 8.89 7.72
C SER A 244 24.30 8.36 6.71
N ALA A 245 24.41 7.04 6.54
CA ALA A 245 25.31 6.42 5.57
C ALA A 245 24.97 6.79 4.13
N ILE A 246 23.69 6.79 3.74
CA ILE A 246 23.24 7.22 2.39
C ILE A 246 23.45 8.74 2.22
N ARG A 247 23.24 9.55 3.27
CA ARG A 247 23.38 11.02 3.20
C ARG A 247 24.80 11.51 2.88
N ARG A 248 25.84 10.69 3.01
CA ARG A 248 27.22 11.02 2.53
C ARG A 248 27.27 11.32 1.02
N TYR A 249 26.43 10.65 0.22
CA TYR A 249 26.38 10.81 -1.23
C TYR A 249 25.50 12.00 -1.70
N VAL A 250 25.00 12.83 -0.78
CA VAL A 250 24.18 14.00 -1.11
C VAL A 250 25.09 15.23 -1.34
N PRO A 251 25.10 15.82 -2.54
CA PRO A 251 25.94 16.99 -2.84
C PRO A 251 25.46 18.22 -2.05
N SER A 252 26.35 19.18 -1.81
CA SER A 252 26.12 20.27 -0.85
C SER A 252 24.87 21.11 -1.11
N HIS A 253 24.47 21.31 -2.37
CA HIS A 253 23.27 22.08 -2.73
C HIS A 253 21.95 21.34 -2.46
N LEU A 254 21.98 20.01 -2.28
CA LEU A 254 20.81 19.17 -2.00
C LEU A 254 20.69 18.75 -0.53
N LYS A 255 21.57 19.23 0.36
CA LYS A 255 21.62 18.83 1.78
C LYS A 255 20.30 18.99 2.56
N HIS A 256 19.41 19.87 2.09
CA HIS A 256 18.08 20.08 2.67
C HIS A 256 17.03 19.01 2.31
N CYS A 257 17.38 17.98 1.51
CA CYS A 257 16.47 16.90 1.15
C CYS A 257 15.94 16.12 2.37
N THR A 258 14.66 15.76 2.34
CA THR A 258 14.03 14.93 3.37
C THR A 258 14.55 13.50 3.31
N THR A 259 14.37 12.76 4.41
CA THR A 259 14.77 11.34 4.48
C THR A 259 14.05 10.49 3.44
N PHE A 260 12.79 10.81 3.13
CA PHE A 260 12.05 10.20 2.03
C PHE A 260 12.75 10.41 0.68
N GLU A 261 13.12 11.65 0.33
CA GLU A 261 13.71 11.95 -1.00
C GLU A 261 15.04 11.23 -1.22
N VAL A 262 15.95 11.27 -0.24
CA VAL A 262 17.26 10.62 -0.36
C VAL A 262 17.16 9.09 -0.32
N LEU A 263 16.23 8.52 0.46
CA LEU A 263 15.98 7.09 0.48
C LEU A 263 15.36 6.62 -0.85
N THR A 264 14.36 7.33 -1.37
CA THR A 264 13.74 7.05 -2.68
C THR A 264 14.75 7.11 -3.82
N ALA A 265 15.60 8.15 -3.87
CA ALA A 265 16.67 8.25 -4.87
C ALA A 265 17.67 7.09 -4.78
N CYS A 266 18.05 6.70 -3.56
CA CYS A 266 18.97 5.58 -3.33
C CYS A 266 18.37 4.24 -3.77
N LEU A 267 17.12 3.96 -3.36
CA LEU A 267 16.44 2.71 -3.69
C LEU A 267 16.09 2.62 -5.17
N TRP A 268 15.69 3.73 -5.82
CA TRP A 268 15.49 3.78 -7.26
C TRP A 268 16.78 3.48 -8.02
N ARG A 269 17.91 4.12 -7.66
CA ARG A 269 19.22 3.84 -8.27
C ARG A 269 19.66 2.39 -8.07
N CYS A 270 19.59 1.87 -6.85
CA CYS A 270 19.95 0.48 -6.56
C CYS A 270 19.03 -0.50 -7.32
N ARG A 271 17.73 -0.21 -7.44
CA ARG A 271 16.78 -1.01 -8.23
C ARG A 271 17.12 -1.02 -9.72
N THR A 272 17.41 0.12 -10.33
CA THR A 272 17.75 0.19 -11.75
C THR A 272 19.04 -0.57 -12.06
N ILE A 273 20.10 -0.38 -11.26
CA ILE A 273 21.36 -1.13 -11.40
C ILE A 273 21.11 -2.64 -11.23
N ALA A 274 20.28 -3.02 -10.25
CA ALA A 274 19.97 -4.41 -9.98
C ALA A 274 19.09 -5.09 -11.04
N LEU A 275 18.22 -4.34 -11.74
CA LEU A 275 17.41 -4.87 -12.83
C LEU A 275 18.24 -5.13 -14.10
N GLN A 276 19.27 -4.32 -14.36
CA GLN A 276 20.08 -4.36 -15.59
C GLN A 276 19.25 -4.22 -16.89
N PRO A 277 18.37 -3.20 -17.01
CA PRO A 277 17.65 -2.89 -18.25
C PRO A 277 18.61 -2.35 -19.33
N ASN A 278 18.11 -2.12 -20.56
CA ASN A 278 18.92 -1.54 -21.62
C ASN A 278 19.34 -0.10 -21.25
N PRO A 279 20.56 0.37 -21.63
CA PRO A 279 21.04 1.71 -21.29
C PRO A 279 20.09 2.87 -21.64
N GLU A 280 19.33 2.70 -22.73
CA GLU A 280 18.40 3.68 -23.29
C GLU A 280 16.97 3.58 -22.72
N ASP A 281 16.63 2.51 -21.98
CA ASP A 281 15.28 2.31 -21.43
C ASP A 281 14.90 3.44 -20.45
N GLU A 282 13.66 3.94 -20.55
CA GLU A 282 13.15 4.94 -19.62
C GLU A 282 12.73 4.32 -18.29
N MET A 283 13.44 4.69 -17.22
CA MET A 283 13.08 4.32 -15.85
C MET A 283 12.19 5.41 -15.25
N ARG A 284 11.11 4.99 -14.60
CA ARG A 284 10.11 5.87 -13.97
C ARG A 284 10.11 5.67 -12.45
N MET A 285 10.16 6.75 -11.68
CA MET A 285 9.90 6.76 -10.24
C MET A 285 8.64 7.57 -9.98
N MET A 286 7.66 6.99 -9.31
CA MET A 286 6.39 7.64 -8.97
C MET A 286 6.25 7.76 -7.46
N THR A 287 6.01 8.97 -6.97
CA THR A 287 5.88 9.25 -5.53
C THR A 287 4.44 9.64 -5.20
N ILE A 288 3.75 8.90 -4.34
CA ILE A 288 2.41 9.30 -3.87
C ILE A 288 2.52 10.56 -2.99
N VAL A 289 1.90 11.66 -3.41
CA VAL A 289 1.93 12.95 -2.71
C VAL A 289 0.51 13.38 -2.29
N ASN A 290 0.24 13.36 -0.98
CA ASN A 290 -0.99 13.89 -0.40
C ASN A 290 -1.16 15.38 -0.73
N ALA A 291 -2.29 15.73 -1.35
CA ALA A 291 -2.59 17.06 -1.86
C ALA A 291 -3.56 17.87 -0.97
N ARG A 292 -4.15 17.31 0.11
CA ARG A 292 -5.21 17.97 0.92
C ARG A 292 -4.87 19.40 1.36
N LEU A 293 -3.61 19.62 1.76
CA LEU A 293 -3.12 20.92 2.25
C LEU A 293 -2.73 21.90 1.14
N LYS A 294 -2.73 21.47 -0.13
CA LYS A 294 -2.30 22.25 -1.30
C LYS A 294 -3.44 23.02 -1.98
N PHE A 295 -4.70 22.64 -1.73
CA PHE A 295 -5.90 23.32 -2.24
C PHE A 295 -6.23 24.63 -1.49
N LYS A 296 -6.87 25.57 -2.19
CA LYS A 296 -7.38 26.87 -1.68
C LYS A 296 -8.82 27.11 -2.19
N PRO A 297 -9.87 26.94 -1.36
CA PRO A 297 -9.83 26.54 0.05
C PRO A 297 -9.29 25.11 0.23
N ARG A 298 -8.77 24.81 1.43
CA ARG A 298 -8.28 23.46 1.74
C ARG A 298 -9.42 22.44 1.69
N ILE A 299 -9.08 21.22 1.28
CA ILE A 299 -9.98 20.07 1.39
C ILE A 299 -10.41 19.89 2.86
N PRO A 300 -11.70 19.68 3.16
CA PRO A 300 -12.20 19.54 4.53
C PRO A 300 -11.46 18.45 5.32
N VAL A 301 -11.21 18.70 6.61
CA VAL A 301 -10.44 17.78 7.48
C VAL A 301 -11.08 16.38 7.63
N GLY A 302 -12.40 16.28 7.45
CA GLY A 302 -13.14 15.01 7.45
C GLY A 302 -13.27 14.32 6.09
N TYR A 303 -12.68 14.87 5.03
CA TYR A 303 -12.73 14.28 3.68
C TYR A 303 -11.86 13.03 3.61
N TYR A 304 -12.52 11.88 3.53
CA TYR A 304 -11.86 10.58 3.55
C TYR A 304 -11.58 10.00 2.16
N GLY A 305 -12.11 10.55 1.07
CA GLY A 305 -11.78 10.10 -0.30
C GLY A 305 -10.29 10.25 -0.66
N ASN A 306 -9.91 9.79 -1.84
CA ASN A 306 -8.53 9.87 -2.32
C ASN A 306 -8.14 11.32 -2.63
N VAL A 307 -7.02 11.81 -2.10
CA VAL A 307 -6.50 13.16 -2.35
C VAL A 307 -4.99 13.14 -2.54
N PHE A 308 -4.52 12.50 -3.60
CA PHE A 308 -3.11 12.44 -3.96
C PHE A 308 -2.89 12.42 -5.47
N GLY A 309 -1.70 12.87 -5.88
CA GLY A 309 -1.13 12.61 -7.20
C GLY A 309 0.12 11.73 -7.08
N TYR A 310 0.57 11.16 -8.19
CA TYR A 310 1.76 10.28 -8.23
C TYR A 310 2.71 10.63 -9.41
N PRO A 311 3.23 11.86 -9.46
CA PRO A 311 4.03 12.34 -10.58
C PRO A 311 5.26 11.46 -10.84
N ALA A 312 5.49 11.18 -12.12
CA ALA A 312 6.62 10.36 -12.56
C ALA A 312 7.88 11.21 -12.84
N ALA A 313 8.94 10.97 -12.06
CA ALA A 313 10.30 11.30 -12.45
C ALA A 313 10.79 10.29 -13.50
N VAL A 314 11.20 10.77 -14.69
CA VAL A 314 11.67 9.94 -15.81
C VAL A 314 13.15 10.20 -16.09
N SER A 315 13.93 9.14 -16.34
CA SER A 315 15.31 9.25 -16.83
C SER A 315 15.77 7.94 -17.46
N LYS A 316 16.76 7.99 -18.37
CA LYS A 316 17.33 6.78 -18.99
C LYS A 316 18.04 5.91 -17.94
N ALA A 317 18.00 4.59 -18.12
CA ALA A 317 18.63 3.66 -17.19
C ALA A 317 20.13 3.95 -16.98
N GLN A 318 20.88 4.23 -18.05
CA GLN A 318 22.31 4.57 -17.95
C GLN A 318 22.56 5.84 -17.13
N ASP A 319 21.65 6.81 -17.17
CA ASP A 319 21.75 8.05 -16.42
C ASP A 319 21.57 7.77 -14.92
N ILE A 320 20.56 6.97 -14.55
CA ILE A 320 20.32 6.57 -13.15
C ILE A 320 21.46 5.69 -12.61
N CYS A 321 22.00 4.78 -13.43
CA CYS A 321 23.12 3.93 -13.05
C CYS A 321 24.43 4.72 -12.88
N ASN A 322 24.81 5.51 -13.88
CA ASN A 322 26.19 6.01 -14.01
C ASN A 322 26.39 7.41 -13.41
N LYS A 323 25.33 8.23 -13.25
CA LYS A 323 25.44 9.54 -12.60
C LYS A 323 25.45 9.41 -11.07
N PRO A 324 26.02 10.39 -10.34
CA PRO A 324 25.95 10.44 -8.88
C PRO A 324 24.51 10.45 -8.34
N LEU A 325 24.32 10.04 -7.07
CA LEU A 325 23.01 10.01 -6.41
C LEU A 325 22.22 11.33 -6.51
N GLY A 326 22.93 12.47 -6.58
CA GLY A 326 22.34 13.79 -6.80
C GLY A 326 21.41 13.89 -8.01
N HIS A 327 21.70 13.21 -9.13
CA HIS A 327 20.85 13.22 -10.33
C HIS A 327 19.48 12.58 -10.06
N ALA A 328 19.47 11.38 -9.45
CA ALA A 328 18.23 10.72 -9.05
C ALA A 328 17.48 11.52 -7.96
N LEU A 329 18.21 12.18 -7.06
CA LEU A 329 17.65 13.00 -5.98
C LEU A 329 16.97 14.28 -6.51
N GLU A 330 17.59 15.00 -7.44
CA GLU A 330 17.01 16.19 -8.08
C GLU A 330 15.69 15.86 -8.80
N LEU A 331 15.66 14.72 -9.50
CA LEU A 331 14.45 14.22 -10.18
C LEU A 331 13.33 13.85 -9.17
N VAL A 332 13.65 13.16 -8.08
CA VAL A 332 12.69 12.84 -7.00
C VAL A 332 12.16 14.10 -6.32
N MET A 333 13.03 15.07 -6.02
CA MET A 333 12.67 16.35 -5.42
C MET A 333 11.76 17.15 -6.36
N LYS A 334 12.09 17.23 -7.66
CA LYS A 334 11.29 17.91 -8.69
C LYS A 334 9.90 17.30 -8.78
N ALA A 335 9.77 15.99 -9.04
CA ALA A 335 8.47 15.33 -9.18
C ALA A 335 7.57 15.56 -7.95
N LYS A 336 8.09 15.37 -6.73
CA LYS A 336 7.33 15.61 -5.50
C LYS A 336 6.87 17.07 -5.34
N SER A 337 7.60 18.04 -5.91
CA SER A 337 7.25 19.46 -5.87
C SER A 337 6.18 19.87 -6.89
N GLU A 338 6.04 19.14 -7.99
CA GLU A 338 5.11 19.45 -9.08
C GLU A 338 3.64 19.32 -8.65
N VAL A 339 3.31 18.38 -7.75
CA VAL A 339 1.94 18.24 -7.23
C VAL A 339 1.51 19.51 -6.51
N ASN A 340 0.50 20.18 -7.05
CA ASN A 340 -0.17 21.34 -6.49
C ASN A 340 -1.66 21.28 -6.88
N GLU A 341 -2.46 22.27 -6.51
CA GLU A 341 -3.90 22.30 -6.83
C GLU A 341 -4.21 22.22 -8.33
N GLU A 342 -3.43 22.90 -9.19
CA GLU A 342 -3.64 22.89 -10.63
C GLU A 342 -3.18 21.57 -11.27
N TYR A 343 -2.08 20.99 -10.79
CA TYR A 343 -1.67 19.64 -11.20
C TYR A 343 -2.75 18.61 -10.83
N MET A 344 -3.35 18.70 -9.63
CA MET A 344 -4.47 17.82 -9.26
C MET A 344 -5.65 17.99 -10.21
N LYS A 345 -6.10 19.22 -10.49
CA LYS A 345 -7.19 19.49 -11.46
C LYS A 345 -6.86 18.99 -12.86
N SER A 346 -5.60 19.06 -13.28
CA SER A 346 -5.12 18.53 -14.56
C SER A 346 -5.20 16.99 -14.60
N VAL A 347 -4.86 16.27 -13.52
CA VAL A 347 -5.11 14.82 -13.42
C VAL A 347 -6.61 14.53 -13.48
N THR A 348 -7.43 15.28 -12.74
CA THR A 348 -8.89 15.09 -12.71
C THR A 348 -9.51 15.23 -14.10
N ASP A 349 -9.12 16.28 -14.84
CA ASP A 349 -9.58 16.52 -16.21
C ASP A 349 -9.05 15.45 -17.19
N LEU A 350 -7.81 14.98 -17.01
CA LEU A 350 -7.24 13.87 -17.77
C LEU A 350 -8.07 12.59 -17.60
N MET A 351 -8.55 12.30 -16.38
CA MET A 351 -9.40 11.11 -16.16
C MET A 351 -10.70 11.16 -16.96
N VAL A 352 -11.32 12.32 -17.13
CA VAL A 352 -12.52 12.45 -17.96
C VAL A 352 -12.16 12.43 -19.45
N ILE A 353 -11.14 13.17 -19.88
CA ILE A 353 -10.74 13.29 -21.31
C ILE A 353 -10.20 11.97 -21.88
N LYS A 354 -9.40 11.22 -21.11
CA LYS A 354 -8.79 9.94 -21.51
C LYS A 354 -9.56 8.71 -21.00
N GLY A 355 -10.70 8.89 -20.31
CA GLY A 355 -11.59 7.80 -19.90
C GLY A 355 -11.12 6.96 -18.70
N ARG A 356 -10.24 7.52 -17.85
CA ARG A 356 -9.44 6.90 -16.77
C ARG A 356 -8.34 5.97 -17.31
N PRO A 357 -7.27 6.51 -17.91
CA PRO A 357 -6.12 5.72 -18.30
C PRO A 357 -5.46 5.06 -17.08
N ALA A 358 -4.98 3.83 -17.24
CA ALA A 358 -4.08 3.22 -16.27
C ALA A 358 -2.73 3.96 -16.28
N PHE A 359 -2.01 3.93 -15.16
CA PHE A 359 -0.65 4.49 -15.11
C PHE A 359 0.36 3.63 -15.86
N THR A 360 1.47 4.24 -16.28
CA THR A 360 2.55 3.58 -17.00
C THR A 360 3.25 2.55 -16.09
N ASN A 361 3.12 1.25 -16.39
CA ASN A 361 3.82 0.18 -15.66
C ASN A 361 5.28 0.00 -16.12
N VAL A 362 5.57 0.28 -17.40
CA VAL A 362 6.89 0.05 -18.01
C VAL A 362 7.96 0.91 -17.35
N GLY A 363 9.05 0.27 -16.89
CA GLY A 363 10.18 0.93 -16.21
C GLY A 363 9.88 1.46 -14.80
N SER A 364 8.67 1.27 -14.27
CA SER A 364 8.17 2.01 -13.10
C SER A 364 8.62 1.44 -11.74
N TYR A 365 8.73 2.35 -10.77
CA TYR A 365 8.93 2.13 -9.34
C TYR A 365 8.03 3.09 -8.56
N ILE A 366 6.95 2.59 -7.97
CA ILE A 366 5.99 3.39 -7.19
C ILE A 366 6.37 3.31 -5.71
N VAL A 367 6.39 4.45 -5.02
CA VAL A 367 6.64 4.54 -3.57
C VAL A 367 5.59 5.39 -2.85
N SER A 368 5.32 5.07 -1.59
CA SER A 368 4.33 5.75 -0.76
C SER A 368 4.79 5.83 0.69
N ASP A 369 4.73 7.01 1.30
CA ASP A 369 5.16 7.24 2.68
C ASP A 369 3.98 7.22 3.65
N VAL A 370 3.90 6.15 4.45
CA VAL A 370 2.93 5.99 5.54
C VAL A 370 3.58 6.05 6.93
N THR A 371 4.88 6.39 7.02
CA THR A 371 5.62 6.49 8.30
C THR A 371 5.02 7.50 9.28
N ARG A 372 4.29 8.50 8.74
CA ARG A 372 3.61 9.58 9.48
C ARG A 372 2.09 9.53 9.37
N ALA A 373 1.51 8.42 8.92
CA ALA A 373 0.06 8.29 8.75
C ALA A 373 -0.72 8.22 10.07
N GLY A 374 -0.08 7.83 11.20
CA GLY A 374 -0.74 7.61 12.49
C GLY A 374 -1.21 6.16 12.72
N LEU A 375 -0.70 5.21 11.93
CA LEU A 375 -1.14 3.81 11.94
C LEU A 375 -0.79 3.05 13.24
N LEU A 376 0.32 3.39 13.92
CA LEU A 376 0.71 2.71 15.17
C LEU A 376 -0.09 3.24 16.37
N GLU A 377 -0.62 4.46 16.26
CA GLU A 377 -1.32 5.22 17.28
C GLU A 377 -2.84 4.88 17.39
N LEU A 378 -3.31 3.87 16.64
CA LEU A 378 -4.69 3.38 16.64
C LEU A 378 -4.97 2.48 17.85
N ASP A 379 -5.39 3.04 18.97
CA ASP A 379 -5.62 2.27 20.22
C ASP A 379 -7.08 1.81 20.41
N PHE A 380 -7.33 0.49 20.38
CA PHE A 380 -8.62 -0.15 20.68
C PHE A 380 -8.86 -0.42 22.19
N GLY A 381 -8.04 0.15 23.07
CA GLY A 381 -7.95 -0.13 24.52
C GLY A 381 -6.79 -1.09 24.87
N TRP A 382 -6.06 -1.60 23.88
CA TRP A 382 -4.90 -2.50 24.06
C TRP A 382 -3.54 -1.77 24.07
N GLY A 383 -3.53 -0.45 23.84
CA GLY A 383 -2.34 0.33 23.55
C GLY A 383 -2.03 0.38 22.05
N ASN A 384 -1.01 1.16 21.70
CA ASN A 384 -0.48 1.28 20.33
C ASN A 384 -0.16 -0.09 19.71
N ALA A 385 -0.33 -0.19 18.39
CA ALA A 385 0.12 -1.35 17.62
C ALA A 385 1.66 -1.47 17.63
N VAL A 386 2.17 -2.71 17.71
CA VAL A 386 3.62 -2.97 17.55
C VAL A 386 4.05 -3.05 16.08
N TYR A 387 3.09 -3.31 15.20
CA TYR A 387 3.22 -3.12 13.76
C TYR A 387 1.85 -2.70 13.21
N ALA A 388 1.85 -1.75 12.28
CA ALA A 388 0.68 -1.38 11.49
C ALA A 388 1.14 -0.88 10.13
N GLY A 389 0.66 -1.49 9.04
CA GLY A 389 1.07 -1.13 7.70
C GLY A 389 0.30 -1.83 6.58
N PRO A 390 0.39 -1.31 5.34
CA PRO A 390 -0.24 -1.91 4.16
C PRO A 390 0.50 -3.17 3.73
N ASP A 391 -0.26 -4.11 3.18
CA ASP A 391 0.21 -5.37 2.61
C ASP A 391 -0.25 -5.45 1.13
N SER A 392 0.57 -4.90 0.24
CA SER A 392 0.30 -4.86 -1.20
C SER A 392 1.62 -4.79 -2.01
N PRO A 393 1.73 -5.52 -3.13
CA PRO A 393 2.90 -5.47 -4.01
C PRO A 393 2.96 -4.21 -4.90
N ILE A 394 1.90 -3.40 -4.92
CA ILE A 394 1.71 -2.32 -5.92
C ILE A 394 2.69 -1.15 -5.72
N ALA A 395 3.20 -0.93 -4.50
CA ALA A 395 4.16 0.12 -4.21
C ALA A 395 5.14 -0.27 -3.09
N GLY A 396 6.32 0.35 -3.09
CA GLY A 396 7.23 0.34 -1.94
C GLY A 396 6.68 1.23 -0.83
N PHE A 397 5.94 0.65 0.11
CA PHE A 397 5.33 1.37 1.23
C PHE A 397 6.32 1.60 2.38
N TYR A 398 6.70 2.86 2.61
CA TYR A 398 7.64 3.25 3.66
C TYR A 398 6.86 3.27 4.97
N THR A 399 7.12 2.31 5.84
CA THR A 399 6.33 2.03 7.04
C THR A 399 7.19 2.27 8.27
N ARG A 400 6.68 2.99 9.28
CA ARG A 400 7.41 3.21 10.53
C ARG A 400 7.47 1.90 11.32
N TYR A 401 8.65 1.53 11.79
CA TYR A 401 8.88 0.30 12.53
C TYR A 401 9.81 0.55 13.72
N ILE A 402 9.55 -0.14 14.82
CA ILE A 402 10.43 -0.19 16.00
C ILE A 402 11.00 -1.60 16.06
N ASN A 403 12.32 -1.74 15.93
CA ASN A 403 12.96 -3.06 15.90
C ASN A 403 13.10 -3.65 17.32
N ARG A 404 13.52 -4.92 17.40
CA ARG A 404 13.66 -5.66 18.68
C ARG A 404 14.68 -5.06 19.66
N LYS A 405 15.44 -4.02 19.28
CA LYS A 405 16.33 -3.24 20.16
C LYS A 405 15.72 -1.92 20.64
N GLY A 406 14.47 -1.62 20.29
CA GLY A 406 13.80 -0.35 20.58
C GLY A 406 14.14 0.80 19.60
N GLU A 407 14.95 0.54 18.57
CA GLU A 407 15.30 1.55 17.57
C GLU A 407 14.15 1.76 16.58
N SER A 408 13.66 3.01 16.49
CA SER A 408 12.68 3.42 15.49
C SER A 408 13.37 3.73 14.15
N GLY A 409 12.81 3.20 13.06
CA GLY A 409 13.28 3.44 11.69
C GLY A 409 12.18 3.23 10.66
N ILE A 410 12.59 3.12 9.40
CA ILE A 410 11.69 2.89 8.25
C ILE A 410 11.90 1.46 7.73
N ILE A 411 10.82 0.70 7.59
CA ILE A 411 10.80 -0.50 6.75
C ILE A 411 10.35 -0.11 5.34
N VAL A 412 11.06 -0.63 4.34
CA VAL A 412 10.64 -0.59 2.93
C VAL A 412 10.63 -2.02 2.36
N PRO A 413 9.48 -2.55 1.92
CA PRO A 413 9.43 -3.79 1.15
C PRO A 413 9.87 -3.52 -0.29
N ILE A 414 10.69 -4.40 -0.83
CA ILE A 414 11.19 -4.37 -2.20
C ILE A 414 10.83 -5.69 -2.87
N TRP A 415 10.17 -5.60 -4.02
CA TRP A 415 9.80 -6.74 -4.87
C TRP A 415 10.71 -6.75 -6.11
N LEU A 416 11.52 -7.80 -6.26
CA LEU A 416 12.41 -7.99 -7.41
C LEU A 416 12.57 -9.48 -7.76
N PRO A 417 12.87 -9.81 -9.03
CA PRO A 417 13.27 -11.17 -9.41
C PRO A 417 14.47 -11.64 -8.58
N SER A 418 14.53 -12.92 -8.25
CA SER A 418 15.53 -13.50 -7.33
C SER A 418 16.99 -13.14 -7.67
N ALA A 419 17.33 -13.13 -8.96
CA ALA A 419 18.65 -12.71 -9.43
C ALA A 419 18.91 -11.20 -9.26
N ALA A 420 17.89 -10.36 -9.51
CA ALA A 420 17.96 -8.92 -9.29
C ALA A 420 17.99 -8.58 -7.79
N MET A 421 17.23 -9.26 -6.94
CA MET A 421 17.25 -9.07 -5.49
C MET A 421 18.66 -9.29 -4.90
N LYS A 422 19.38 -10.32 -5.36
CA LYS A 422 20.78 -10.57 -4.97
C LYS A 422 21.73 -9.42 -5.37
N ARG A 423 21.55 -8.83 -6.56
CA ARG A 423 22.29 -7.63 -7.00
C ARG A 423 21.90 -6.39 -6.19
N PHE A 424 20.61 -6.19 -5.95
CA PHE A 424 20.07 -5.07 -5.17
C PHE A 424 20.62 -5.04 -3.74
N VAL A 425 20.65 -6.18 -3.05
CA VAL A 425 21.26 -6.31 -1.72
C VAL A 425 22.73 -5.90 -1.75
N LYS A 426 23.50 -6.32 -2.76
CA LYS A 426 24.91 -5.95 -2.91
C LYS A 426 25.09 -4.44 -3.12
N GLU A 427 24.37 -3.84 -4.06
CA GLU A 427 24.49 -2.40 -4.33
C GLU A 427 24.03 -1.53 -3.15
N LEU A 428 22.99 -1.97 -2.44
CA LEU A 428 22.54 -1.30 -1.22
C LEU A 428 23.56 -1.43 -0.08
N ASP A 429 24.17 -2.60 0.11
CA ASP A 429 25.22 -2.77 1.13
C ASP A 429 26.52 -2.02 0.77
N ASN A 430 26.86 -1.88 -0.52
CA ASN A 430 27.94 -0.98 -0.99
C ASN A 430 27.68 0.47 -0.55
N MET A 431 26.47 0.99 -0.78
CA MET A 431 26.04 2.34 -0.39
C MET A 431 25.97 2.55 1.15
N LEU A 432 26.00 1.48 1.93
CA LEU A 432 25.87 1.50 3.39
C LEU A 432 27.16 1.16 4.14
N ALA A 433 28.19 0.68 3.43
CA ALA A 433 29.51 0.47 4.00
C ALA A 433 30.09 1.79 4.54
N GLN A 434 30.77 1.73 5.69
CA GLN A 434 31.59 2.85 6.15
C GLN A 434 32.91 2.87 5.37
N ASP A 435 33.36 4.06 5.00
CA ASP A 435 34.62 4.24 4.31
C ASP A 435 35.76 4.06 5.32
N ASN A 436 36.36 2.86 5.36
CA ASN A 436 37.55 2.59 6.19
C ASN A 436 38.82 3.36 5.73
N ASN A 437 38.66 4.25 4.74
CA ASN A 437 39.72 5.00 4.05
C ASN A 437 39.46 6.51 4.07
N ASP A 438 38.92 7.07 5.16
CA ASP A 438 39.24 8.47 5.49
C ASP A 438 40.75 8.53 5.82
N PRO A 439 41.59 9.21 5.02
CA PRO A 439 42.99 9.36 5.36
C PRO A 439 43.06 10.31 6.57
N VAL A 440 43.32 9.75 7.75
CA VAL A 440 43.47 10.55 8.98
C VAL A 440 44.67 11.47 8.79
N ILE A 441 44.41 12.75 8.49
CA ILE A 441 45.42 13.81 8.52
C ILE A 441 45.75 14.04 9.99
N ILE A 442 46.69 13.26 10.51
CA ILE A 442 47.28 13.47 11.83
C ILE A 442 48.09 14.76 11.75
N GLN A 443 47.45 15.86 12.13
CA GLN A 443 48.15 17.11 12.36
C GLN A 443 48.87 16.99 13.71
N GLU A 444 50.17 16.70 13.66
CA GLU A 444 50.98 16.51 14.86
C GLU A 444 51.01 17.79 15.71
N HIS A 445 50.44 17.71 16.92
CA HIS A 445 50.63 18.72 17.95
C HIS A 445 51.35 18.09 19.16
N THR A 446 52.65 18.34 19.20
CA THR A 446 53.58 17.79 20.19
C THR A 446 53.44 18.48 21.55
N THR A 447 52.97 17.76 22.57
CA THR A 447 53.01 18.21 23.97
C THR A 447 53.42 17.06 24.90
N HIS A 448 54.21 17.36 25.93
CA HIS A 448 54.93 16.38 26.74
C HIS A 448 54.12 15.68 27.84
N HIS A 449 54.56 14.45 28.16
CA HIS A 449 54.54 13.73 29.45
C HIS A 449 53.39 13.92 30.46
N LEU A 450 52.82 12.79 30.90
CA LEU A 450 53.16 12.21 32.21
C LEU A 450 52.81 10.70 32.29
N HIS A 451 53.47 9.97 33.19
CA HIS A 451 53.24 8.55 33.50
C HIS A 451 52.29 8.39 34.70
N LEU A 452 51.53 7.27 34.75
CA LEU A 452 51.41 6.44 35.98
C LEU A 452 50.69 5.08 35.75
N HIS A 453 51.22 4.07 36.45
CA HIS A 453 50.79 2.70 36.82
C HIS A 453 49.27 2.44 37.03
N HIS A 454 48.70 1.21 37.09
CA HIS A 454 49.18 -0.19 37.02
C HIS A 454 48.01 -1.21 36.88
N HIS A 455 48.29 -2.44 36.38
CA HIS A 455 47.57 -3.73 36.64
C HIS A 455 46.05 -3.84 36.28
N HIS A 456 45.37 -5.00 36.18
CA HIS A 456 45.69 -6.44 36.38
C HIS A 456 44.89 -7.34 35.39
N CYS A 457 45.24 -8.63 35.28
CA CYS A 457 44.53 -9.70 34.54
C CYS A 457 45.04 -11.08 35.03
N PRO A 458 44.47 -12.25 34.65
CA PRO A 458 43.19 -12.53 33.99
C PRO A 458 42.20 -13.17 35.02
N PRO A 459 41.77 -14.47 35.08
CA PRO A 459 41.97 -15.66 34.23
C PRO A 459 40.75 -16.10 33.39
N THR A 460 40.90 -17.18 32.61
CA THR A 460 39.89 -17.80 31.72
C THR A 460 39.28 -19.08 32.34
N ILE A 461 38.07 -19.48 31.92
CA ILE A 461 37.56 -20.86 32.08
C ILE A 461 37.11 -21.41 30.71
N THR A 462 37.47 -22.66 30.44
CA THR A 462 37.15 -23.40 29.20
C THR A 462 36.22 -24.56 29.49
N VAL A 463 35.20 -24.78 28.66
CA VAL A 463 34.34 -25.99 28.69
C VAL A 463 34.10 -26.48 27.26
N GLN A 464 34.29 -27.78 27.03
CA GLN A 464 33.98 -28.49 25.77
C GLN A 464 32.69 -29.34 25.92
N HIS A 465 32.42 -30.21 24.93
CA HIS A 465 31.29 -31.14 24.78
C HIS A 465 30.00 -30.52 24.21
N HIS A 466 29.26 -31.19 23.32
CA HIS A 466 29.58 -32.36 22.48
C HIS A 466 28.69 -32.35 21.22
N CYS A 467 29.15 -32.93 20.11
CA CYS A 467 28.34 -33.11 18.91
C CYS A 467 27.48 -34.38 18.99
N LEU A 468 26.28 -34.33 18.42
CA LEU A 468 25.42 -35.49 18.14
C LEU A 468 25.02 -35.52 16.65
N PRO A 469 24.78 -36.70 16.06
CA PRO A 469 24.61 -36.87 14.61
C PRO A 469 23.19 -36.56 14.10
N PRO A 470 23.01 -36.32 12.78
CA PRO A 470 21.72 -36.04 12.17
C PRO A 470 20.87 -37.30 11.89
N PRO A 471 19.53 -37.17 11.78
CA PRO A 471 18.63 -38.24 11.35
C PRO A 471 18.62 -38.44 9.81
N PRO A 472 18.18 -39.62 9.32
CA PRO A 472 18.13 -39.95 7.89
C PRO A 472 16.93 -39.34 7.15
N PRO A 473 16.95 -39.27 5.81
CA PRO A 473 15.84 -38.76 5.00
C PRO A 473 14.71 -39.77 4.84
N MET A 474 13.48 -39.28 4.68
CA MET A 474 12.37 -40.02 4.06
C MET A 474 12.00 -39.35 2.73
N SER A 475 11.82 -40.17 1.70
CA SER A 475 11.11 -39.81 0.48
C SER A 475 9.61 -39.97 0.68
N ASP A 476 8.81 -39.08 0.10
CA ASP A 476 7.68 -39.54 -0.70
C ASP A 476 7.21 -38.49 -1.72
N THR A 477 6.65 -38.95 -2.83
CA THR A 477 6.23 -38.11 -3.96
C THR A 477 4.71 -38.09 -4.11
N THR A 478 4.08 -36.94 -3.94
CA THR A 478 2.69 -36.70 -4.36
C THR A 478 2.57 -35.42 -5.18
N THR A 479 2.33 -35.59 -6.47
CA THR A 479 2.17 -34.50 -7.44
C THR A 479 0.81 -33.80 -7.28
N THR A 480 0.81 -32.53 -6.90
CA THR A 480 -0.41 -31.69 -6.85
C THR A 480 -0.40 -30.69 -7.99
N THR A 481 -1.36 -30.80 -8.91
CA THR A 481 -1.50 -29.91 -10.06
C THR A 481 -2.04 -28.53 -9.68
N VAL A 482 -1.16 -27.53 -9.68
CA VAL A 482 -1.53 -26.12 -9.49
C VAL A 482 -2.26 -25.61 -10.75
N ARG A 483 -3.42 -24.97 -10.56
CA ARG A 483 -4.15 -24.31 -11.66
C ARG A 483 -3.55 -22.92 -11.91
N HIS A 484 -3.07 -22.67 -13.12
CA HIS A 484 -2.60 -21.34 -13.53
C HIS A 484 -3.75 -20.32 -13.55
N TYR A 485 -3.53 -19.15 -12.95
CA TYR A 485 -4.40 -17.99 -13.12
C TYR A 485 -4.15 -17.37 -14.50
N ARG A 486 -5.19 -17.21 -15.32
CA ARG A 486 -5.10 -16.65 -16.67
C ARG A 486 -5.94 -15.37 -16.74
N PRO A 487 -5.35 -14.19 -17.03
CA PRO A 487 -6.14 -13.00 -17.28
C PRO A 487 -7.02 -13.20 -18.54
N PRO A 488 -8.21 -12.60 -18.60
CA PRO A 488 -9.08 -12.71 -19.77
C PRO A 488 -8.44 -11.98 -20.98
N PRO A 489 -8.54 -12.53 -22.21
CA PRO A 489 -8.13 -11.81 -23.41
C PRO A 489 -9.07 -10.62 -23.68
N PRO A 490 -8.58 -9.55 -24.33
CA PRO A 490 -9.45 -8.45 -24.77
C PRO A 490 -10.52 -8.97 -25.74
N SER A 491 -11.75 -8.47 -25.60
CA SER A 491 -12.87 -8.86 -26.45
C SER A 491 -12.66 -8.38 -27.89
N ALA A 492 -12.52 -9.31 -28.83
CA ALA A 492 -12.47 -9.00 -30.25
C ALA A 492 -13.78 -8.34 -30.71
N THR A 493 -13.68 -7.29 -31.51
CA THR A 493 -14.83 -6.66 -32.16
C THR A 493 -15.45 -7.61 -33.21
N PRO A 494 -16.78 -7.70 -33.30
CA PRO A 494 -17.43 -8.58 -34.27
C PRO A 494 -17.24 -8.02 -35.70
N THR A 495 -16.59 -8.78 -36.56
CA THR A 495 -16.45 -8.46 -37.98
C THR A 495 -17.78 -8.55 -38.71
N THR A 496 -18.17 -7.46 -39.38
CA THR A 496 -19.39 -7.38 -40.19
C THR A 496 -19.40 -8.44 -41.30
N THR A 497 -20.42 -9.29 -41.33
CA THR A 497 -20.71 -10.16 -42.49
C THR A 497 -21.99 -9.69 -43.17
N THR A 498 -21.85 -9.04 -44.32
CA THR A 498 -22.97 -8.61 -45.15
C THR A 498 -23.61 -9.79 -45.88
N ILE A 499 -24.91 -9.99 -45.68
CA ILE A 499 -25.76 -10.80 -46.57
C ILE A 499 -26.86 -9.88 -47.10
N SER A 500 -26.98 -9.80 -48.42
CA SER A 500 -27.87 -8.88 -49.12
C SER A 500 -29.11 -9.60 -49.69
N HIS A 501 -30.31 -9.16 -49.31
CA HIS A 501 -31.53 -9.35 -50.10
C HIS A 501 -32.44 -8.12 -49.97
N SER A 502 -33.29 -7.88 -50.97
CA SER A 502 -33.79 -6.55 -51.33
C SER A 502 -35.30 -6.48 -51.59
N HIS A 503 -35.96 -5.45 -51.03
CA HIS A 503 -37.32 -4.93 -51.37
C HIS A 503 -38.50 -5.94 -51.22
N HIS A 504 -39.70 -5.56 -50.75
CA HIS A 504 -40.47 -4.34 -51.02
C HIS A 504 -41.32 -3.83 -49.81
N PRO A 505 -41.74 -2.54 -49.81
CA PRO A 505 -42.85 -1.97 -49.00
C PRO A 505 -44.21 -2.15 -49.74
N PRO A 506 -45.39 -1.60 -49.34
CA PRO A 506 -45.78 -0.70 -48.21
C PRO A 506 -46.87 -1.41 -47.32
N PRO A 507 -47.92 -0.81 -46.68
CA PRO A 507 -48.33 0.59 -46.45
C PRO A 507 -48.79 0.94 -45.00
N ALA A 508 -49.39 2.12 -44.81
CA ALA A 508 -50.13 2.60 -43.63
C ALA A 508 -51.17 3.67 -44.08
N PRO A 509 -51.98 4.28 -43.19
CA PRO A 509 -52.96 3.70 -42.25
C PRO A 509 -54.41 4.12 -42.62
N ALA A 510 -55.42 3.78 -41.79
CA ALA A 510 -56.82 4.19 -41.98
C ALA A 510 -57.40 4.93 -40.73
N PRO A 511 -58.31 5.92 -40.90
CA PRO A 511 -58.89 6.74 -39.83
C PRO A 511 -60.13 6.11 -39.13
N PRO A 512 -60.65 6.69 -38.02
CA PRO A 512 -61.57 6.01 -37.10
C PRO A 512 -63.07 6.25 -37.34
N PRO A 513 -63.95 5.37 -36.82
CA PRO A 513 -65.37 5.65 -36.60
C PRO A 513 -65.64 6.25 -35.20
N SER A 514 -66.80 6.90 -35.04
CA SER A 514 -67.21 7.61 -33.81
C SER A 514 -68.39 6.95 -33.09
N SER A 515 -68.46 7.16 -31.76
CA SER A 515 -69.66 7.20 -30.91
C SER A 515 -70.65 6.01 -30.88
N ILE A 516 -70.91 5.51 -29.67
CA ILE A 516 -72.26 5.47 -29.06
C ILE A 516 -72.11 5.34 -27.54
N GLN A 517 -73.11 5.78 -26.77
CA GLN A 517 -73.12 5.81 -25.31
C GLN A 517 -73.63 4.49 -24.71
N HIS A 518 -73.26 4.21 -23.46
CA HIS A 518 -74.24 3.91 -22.41
C HIS A 518 -73.70 4.25 -21.02
#